data_AF-A0A1H9T6H6-F1
#
_entry.id   AF-A0A1H9T6H6-F1
#
_cell.length_a   1.000
_cell.length_b   1.000
_cell.length_c   1.000
_cell.angle_alpha   90.00
_cell.angle_beta   90.00
_cell.angle_gamma   90.00
#
_symmetry.space_group_name_H-M   'P 1'
#
loop_
_entity.id
_entity.type
_entity.pdbx_description
1 polymer ?
#
loop_
_entity_poly.entity_id
_entity_poly.type
_entity_poly.pdbx_seq_one_letter_code
_entity_poly.pdbx_strand_id
1 'polypeptide(L)'
;MLTAIYQADRADRATTLTVSLATIGVTTTYLIGTIAFYDKLDLLGWAISLLPFPLLCTAAFHAQLLNLAAVRARSILTLERALLAATDHGESHSLDPSRIGATAAEHATNIHTAGTPLRLAMLIAYSGAGIIPLAYTALMLVKAAHHLGGWVAVPAALYLILLVPIVFAWRDSATKLDFNATANPTTSA
;
A
#
# COMPACT_ATOMS: atom_id res chain seq x y z
N MET A 1 19.36 -2.24 25.51
CA MET A 1 18.14 -2.84 24.91
C MET A 1 17.39 -1.83 24.03
N LEU A 2 17.02 -0.65 24.54
CA LEU A 2 16.32 0.39 23.77
C LEU A 2 17.04 0.81 22.47
N THR A 3 18.36 0.97 22.52
CA THR A 3 19.18 1.28 21.33
C THR A 3 19.14 0.18 20.27
N ALA A 4 19.07 -1.09 20.68
CA ALA A 4 18.98 -2.22 19.75
C ALA A 4 17.61 -2.25 19.06
N ILE A 5 16.52 -1.99 19.79
CA ILE A 5 15.17 -1.84 19.25
C ILE A 5 15.11 -0.65 18.27
N TYR A 6 15.72 0.48 18.63
CA TYR A 6 15.78 1.65 17.77
C TYR A 6 16.57 1.41 16.47
N GLN A 7 17.72 0.73 16.55
CA GLN A 7 18.52 0.38 15.36
C GLN A 7 17.80 -0.63 14.46
N ALA A 8 17.12 -1.62 15.06
CA ALA A 8 16.27 -2.55 14.32
C ALA A 8 15.12 -1.82 13.61
N ASP A 9 14.44 -0.88 14.29
CA ASP A 9 13.37 -0.08 13.70
C ASP A 9 13.87 0.77 12.53
N ARG A 10 15.02 1.43 12.70
CA ARG A 10 15.63 2.25 11.65
C ARG A 10 16.03 1.41 10.43
N ALA A 11 16.67 0.26 10.66
CA ALA A 11 17.08 -0.65 9.59
C ALA A 11 15.87 -1.16 8.80
N ASP A 12 14.80 -1.57 9.49
CA ASP A 12 13.62 -2.10 8.83
C ASP A 12 12.83 -1.01 8.08
N ARG A 13 12.82 0.24 8.57
CA ARG A 13 12.28 1.39 7.81
C ARG A 13 13.08 1.66 6.54
N ALA A 14 14.41 1.65 6.63
CA ALA A 14 15.27 1.85 5.48
C ALA A 14 15.05 0.77 4.42
N THR A 15 15.00 -0.50 4.81
CA THR A 15 14.70 -1.61 3.90
C THR A 15 13.34 -1.44 3.22
N THR A 16 12.30 -1.11 4.00
CA THR A 16 10.93 -0.91 3.45
C THR A 16 10.90 0.22 2.42
N LEU A 17 11.59 1.33 2.70
CA LEU A 17 11.69 2.46 1.77
C LEU A 17 12.46 2.09 0.50
N THR A 18 13.59 1.40 0.62
CA THR A 18 14.40 0.96 -0.52
C THR A 18 13.62 0.01 -1.43
N VAL A 19 12.94 -0.99 -0.85
CA VAL A 19 12.12 -1.94 -1.60
C VAL A 19 10.94 -1.24 -2.28
N SER A 20 10.30 -0.28 -1.60
CA SER A 20 9.21 0.51 -2.18
C SER A 20 9.70 1.35 -3.36
N LEU A 21 10.83 2.04 -3.21
CA LEU A 21 11.45 2.86 -4.26
C LEU A 21 11.83 2.00 -5.48
N ALA A 22 12.42 0.82 -5.24
CA ALA A 22 12.75 -0.13 -6.28
C ALA A 22 11.50 -0.62 -7.02
N THR A 23 10.42 -0.93 -6.29
CA THR A 23 9.14 -1.36 -6.88
C THR A 23 8.51 -0.28 -7.75
N ILE A 24 8.55 0.98 -7.30
CA ILE A 24 8.07 2.13 -8.08
C ILE A 24 8.93 2.31 -9.32
N GLY A 25 10.26 2.22 -9.20
CA GLY A 25 11.19 2.31 -10.33
C GLY A 25 10.90 1.24 -11.40
N VAL A 26 10.83 -0.02 -11.00
CA VAL A 26 10.50 -1.15 -11.90
C VAL A 26 9.16 -0.94 -12.58
N THR A 27 8.12 -0.57 -11.82
CA THR A 27 6.77 -0.37 -12.37
C THR A 27 6.74 0.80 -13.36
N THR A 28 7.41 1.90 -13.04
CA THR A 28 7.45 3.10 -13.87
C THR A 28 8.23 2.85 -15.16
N THR A 29 9.40 2.20 -15.08
CA THR A 29 10.19 1.85 -16.26
C THR A 29 9.45 0.85 -17.16
N TYR A 30 8.76 -0.13 -16.58
CA TYR A 30 7.94 -1.07 -17.34
C TYR A 30 6.79 -0.36 -18.07
N LEU A 31 6.08 0.53 -17.37
CA LEU A 31 4.98 1.30 -17.95
C LEU A 31 5.47 2.21 -19.08
N ILE A 32 6.51 3.01 -18.84
CA ILE A 32 7.09 3.91 -19.85
C ILE A 32 7.61 3.11 -21.04
N GLY A 33 8.31 2.00 -20.80
CA GLY A 33 8.85 1.14 -21.86
C GLY A 33 7.74 0.56 -22.73
N THR A 34 6.69 0.00 -22.13
CA THR A 34 5.58 -0.58 -22.89
C THR A 34 4.76 0.47 -23.64
N ILE A 35 4.61 1.68 -23.09
CA ILE A 35 3.97 2.80 -23.80
C ILE A 35 4.85 3.31 -24.96
N ALA A 36 6.17 3.39 -24.79
CA ALA A 36 7.07 3.84 -25.84
C ALA A 36 7.06 2.92 -27.08
N PHE A 37 6.76 1.65 -26.88
CA PHE A 37 6.60 0.67 -27.97
C PHE A 37 5.14 0.37 -28.29
N TYR A 38 4.20 1.19 -27.83
CA TYR A 38 2.76 0.89 -27.91
C TYR A 38 2.33 0.48 -29.31
N ASP A 39 2.67 1.23 -30.34
CA ASP A 39 2.28 0.91 -31.73
C ASP A 39 2.88 -0.40 -32.23
N LYS A 40 4.11 -0.72 -31.80
CA LYS A 40 4.78 -1.98 -32.15
C LYS A 40 4.26 -3.18 -31.36
N LEU A 41 3.47 -2.96 -30.30
CA LEU A 41 2.88 -4.06 -29.54
C LEU A 41 1.93 -4.91 -30.38
N ASP A 42 1.38 -4.37 -31.48
CA ASP A 42 0.49 -5.13 -32.38
C ASP A 42 1.16 -6.38 -32.95
N LEU A 43 2.49 -6.36 -33.12
CA LEU A 43 3.24 -7.53 -33.58
C LEU A 43 3.19 -8.71 -32.59
N LEU A 44 2.85 -8.46 -31.32
CA LEU A 44 2.67 -9.52 -30.32
C LEU A 44 1.30 -10.19 -30.41
N GLY A 45 0.34 -9.62 -31.15
CA GLY A 45 -1.00 -10.16 -31.36
C GLY A 45 -1.71 -10.50 -30.05
N TRP A 46 -2.03 -11.78 -29.83
CA TRP A 46 -2.73 -12.22 -28.61
C TRP A 46 -1.89 -12.06 -27.33
N ALA A 47 -0.56 -12.09 -27.43
CA ALA A 47 0.32 -12.02 -26.26
C ALA A 47 0.32 -10.64 -25.59
N ILE A 48 -0.24 -9.61 -26.25
CA ILE A 48 -0.51 -8.29 -25.65
C ILE A 48 -1.35 -8.44 -24.38
N SER A 49 -2.26 -9.42 -24.35
CA SER A 49 -3.10 -9.71 -23.18
C SER A 49 -2.31 -10.12 -21.94
N LEU A 50 -1.04 -10.53 -22.05
CA LEU A 50 -0.18 -10.92 -20.93
C LEU A 50 0.63 -9.75 -20.35
N LEU A 51 0.72 -8.61 -21.05
CA LEU A 51 1.48 -7.44 -20.60
C LEU A 51 0.98 -6.82 -19.28
N PRO A 52 -0.32 -6.85 -18.94
CA PRO A 52 -0.76 -6.38 -17.63
C PRO A 52 -0.28 -7.23 -16.45
N PHE A 53 0.07 -8.50 -16.66
CA PHE A 53 0.37 -9.43 -15.59
C PHE A 53 1.55 -8.99 -14.70
N PRO A 54 2.73 -8.60 -15.21
CA PRO A 54 3.81 -8.09 -14.38
C PRO A 54 3.42 -6.89 -13.51
N LEU A 55 2.58 -6.01 -14.03
CA LEU A 55 2.14 -4.80 -13.32
C LEU A 55 1.12 -5.13 -12.21
N LEU A 56 0.28 -6.16 -12.41
CA LEU A 56 -0.55 -6.72 -11.35
C LEU A 56 0.27 -7.40 -10.25
N CYS A 57 1.36 -8.09 -10.61
CA CYS A 57 2.27 -8.68 -9.63
C CYS A 57 2.94 -7.58 -8.77
N THR A 58 3.38 -6.47 -9.36
CA THR A 58 3.94 -5.35 -8.58
C THR A 58 2.88 -4.69 -7.69
N ALA A 59 1.63 -4.57 -8.16
CA ALA A 59 0.53 -4.07 -7.35
C ALA A 59 0.21 -4.98 -6.16
N ALA A 60 0.19 -6.31 -6.36
CA ALA A 60 0.01 -7.29 -5.30
C ALA A 60 1.16 -7.25 -4.28
N PHE A 61 2.40 -7.15 -4.74
CA PHE A 61 3.57 -7.00 -3.87
C PHE A 61 3.50 -5.70 -3.06
N HIS A 62 3.09 -4.60 -3.69
CA HIS A 62 2.91 -3.31 -3.02
C HIS A 62 1.82 -3.40 -1.92
N ALA A 63 0.72 -4.11 -2.18
CA ALA A 63 -0.31 -4.37 -1.16
C ALA A 63 0.24 -5.13 0.05
N GLN A 64 1.12 -6.12 -0.17
CA GLN A 64 1.76 -6.87 0.91
C GLN A 64 2.71 -6.00 1.74
N LEU A 65 3.52 -5.15 1.09
CA LEU A 65 4.37 -4.18 1.79
C LEU A 65 3.56 -3.23 2.66
N LEU A 66 2.43 -2.73 2.13
CA LEU A 66 1.54 -1.84 2.87
C LEU A 66 0.93 -2.54 4.10
N ASN A 67 0.47 -3.78 3.94
CA ASN A 67 -0.06 -4.57 5.06
C ASN A 67 1.01 -4.82 6.13
N LEU A 68 2.24 -5.16 5.72
CA LEU A 68 3.35 -5.37 6.65
C LEU A 68 3.68 -4.09 7.42
N ALA A 69 3.74 -2.96 6.72
CA ALA A 69 3.94 -1.65 7.33
C ALA A 69 2.82 -1.28 8.32
N ALA A 70 1.54 -1.56 7.97
CA ALA A 70 0.39 -1.29 8.84
C ALA A 70 0.39 -2.16 10.10
N VAL A 71 0.68 -3.47 9.97
CA VAL A 71 0.81 -4.38 11.12
C VAL A 71 1.94 -3.93 12.03
N ARG A 72 3.07 -3.53 11.45
CA ARG A 72 4.21 -3.02 12.22
C ARG A 72 3.86 -1.74 12.97
N ALA A 73 3.22 -0.77 12.33
CA ALA A 73 2.76 0.46 12.98
C ALA A 73 1.85 0.16 14.17
N ARG A 74 0.88 -0.77 14.02
CA ARG A 74 0.01 -1.23 15.11
C ARG A 74 0.78 -1.88 16.26
N SER A 75 1.77 -2.71 15.95
CA SER A 75 2.60 -3.36 16.97
C SER A 75 3.37 -2.35 17.81
N ILE A 76 3.95 -1.32 17.17
CA ILE A 76 4.69 -0.28 17.88
C ILE A 76 3.74 0.54 18.77
N LEU A 77 2.58 0.93 18.26
CA LEU A 77 1.56 1.65 19.04
C LEU A 77 1.07 0.84 20.26
N THR A 78 0.89 -0.47 20.09
CA THR A 78 0.46 -1.35 21.19
C THR A 78 1.55 -1.46 22.27
N LEU A 79 2.81 -1.59 21.85
CA LEU A 79 3.95 -1.65 22.77
C LEU A 79 4.14 -0.32 23.52
N GLU A 80 4.00 0.80 22.82
CA GLU A 80 4.07 2.14 23.42
C GLU A 80 2.98 2.34 24.47
N ARG A 81 1.72 1.99 24.17
CA ARG A 81 0.61 2.06 25.13
C ARG A 81 0.88 1.20 26.37
N ALA A 82 1.43 0.00 26.19
CA ALA A 82 1.78 -0.89 27.30
C ALA A 82 2.92 -0.33 28.17
N LEU A 83 3.94 0.28 27.56
CA LEU A 83 5.06 0.90 28.27
C LEU A 83 4.63 2.16 29.03
N LEU A 84 3.80 3.01 28.42
CA LEU A 84 3.25 4.20 29.07
C LEU A 84 2.39 3.81 30.29
N ALA A 85 1.50 2.83 30.13
CA ALA A 85 0.67 2.33 31.24
C ALA A 85 1.49 1.77 32.42
N ALA A 86 2.63 1.12 32.13
CA ALA A 86 3.54 0.61 33.15
C ALA A 86 4.35 1.72 33.86
N THR A 87 4.57 2.86 33.20
CA THR A 87 5.36 3.98 33.74
C THR A 87 4.50 4.96 34.55
N ASP A 88 3.21 5.07 34.22
CA ASP A 88 2.24 5.95 34.89
C ASP A 88 1.97 5.57 36.37
N HIS A 89 2.41 4.38 36.81
CA HIS A 89 2.34 3.95 38.21
C HIS A 89 3.49 4.50 39.09
N GLY A 90 4.45 5.25 38.53
CA GLY A 90 5.71 5.60 39.23
C GLY A 90 6.10 7.08 39.28
N GLU A 91 5.76 7.93 38.32
CA GLU A 91 6.26 9.31 38.26
C GLU A 91 5.20 10.36 37.88
N SER A 92 5.10 11.40 38.70
CA SER A 92 4.22 12.57 38.57
C SER A 92 4.66 13.57 37.49
N HIS A 93 5.03 13.07 36.31
CA HIS A 93 5.27 13.91 35.13
C HIS A 93 4.43 13.38 33.98
N SER A 94 3.31 14.08 33.71
CA SER A 94 2.43 13.83 32.58
C SER A 94 3.18 14.09 31.27
N LEU A 95 3.86 13.06 30.75
CA LEU A 95 4.44 13.07 29.43
C LEU A 95 3.29 13.08 28.42
N ASP A 96 3.16 14.16 27.66
CA ASP A 96 2.13 14.31 26.63
C ASP A 96 2.33 13.25 25.52
N PRO A 97 1.46 12.23 25.42
CA PRO A 97 1.63 11.13 24.46
C PRO A 97 1.48 11.58 23.01
N SER A 98 0.92 12.78 22.77
CA SER A 98 0.71 13.34 21.43
C SER A 98 1.99 13.87 20.78
N ARG A 99 3.06 14.07 21.55
CA ARG A 99 4.31 14.70 21.10
C ARG A 99 5.51 13.75 21.02
N ILE A 100 5.37 12.52 21.51
CA ILE A 100 6.47 11.54 21.62
C ILE A 100 5.97 10.18 21.10
N GLY A 101 6.80 9.46 20.36
CA GLY A 101 6.55 8.06 19.99
C GLY A 101 5.68 7.84 18.74
N ALA A 102 5.12 6.64 18.59
CA ALA A 102 4.35 6.22 17.44
C ALA A 102 2.97 6.89 17.36
N THR A 103 2.45 7.45 18.46
CA THR A 103 1.23 8.28 18.46
C THR A 103 1.42 9.61 17.69
N ALA A 104 2.62 10.17 17.70
CA ALA A 104 2.97 11.30 16.83
C ALA A 104 3.11 10.86 15.36
N ALA A 105 3.61 9.64 15.11
CA ALA A 105 3.64 9.05 13.78
C ALA A 105 2.23 8.73 13.25
N GLU A 106 1.29 8.33 14.12
CA GLU A 106 -0.13 8.17 13.82
C GLU A 106 -0.75 9.49 13.38
N HIS A 107 -0.50 10.60 14.11
CA HIS A 107 -0.96 11.92 13.70
C HIS A 107 -0.42 12.36 12.34
N ALA A 108 0.83 12.00 12.02
CA ALA A 108 1.47 12.30 10.74
C ALA A 108 1.02 11.38 9.59
N THR A 109 0.54 10.16 9.86
CA THR A 109 0.19 9.17 8.81
C THR A 109 -1.31 8.95 8.63
N ASN A 110 -2.16 9.41 9.56
CA ASN A 110 -3.59 9.30 9.45
C ASN A 110 -4.16 10.40 8.52
N ILE A 111 -4.93 9.98 7.52
CA ILE A 111 -5.49 10.84 6.47
C ILE A 111 -6.45 11.90 7.03
N HIS A 112 -6.97 11.68 8.25
CA HIS A 112 -7.90 12.57 8.94
C HIS A 112 -7.22 13.60 9.87
N THR A 113 -5.98 13.37 10.29
CA THR A 113 -5.24 14.28 11.20
C THR A 113 -4.02 14.93 10.54
N ALA A 114 -3.56 14.40 9.40
CA ALA A 114 -2.44 14.94 8.65
C ALA A 114 -2.77 16.30 8.03
N GLY A 115 -1.78 17.20 8.00
CA GLY A 115 -1.88 18.48 7.31
C GLY A 115 -2.28 18.33 5.84
N THR A 116 -3.07 19.26 5.33
CA THR A 116 -3.66 19.28 3.98
C THR A 116 -2.71 18.87 2.84
N PRO A 117 -1.43 19.32 2.77
CA PRO A 117 -0.53 18.91 1.69
C PRO A 117 -0.17 17.41 1.73
N LEU A 118 -0.01 16.84 2.93
CA LEU A 118 0.35 15.43 3.09
C LEU A 118 -0.81 14.50 2.74
N ARG A 119 -2.04 14.94 3.07
CA ARG A 119 -3.28 14.26 2.64
C ARG A 119 -3.39 14.18 1.12
N LEU A 120 -3.03 15.27 0.42
CA LEU A 120 -3.08 15.33 -1.03
C LEU A 120 -2.03 14.40 -1.67
N ALA A 121 -0.81 14.36 -1.10
CA ALA A 121 0.22 13.40 -1.52
C ALA A 121 -0.20 11.95 -1.29
N MET A 122 -0.85 11.63 -0.16
CA MET A 122 -1.42 10.30 0.09
C MET A 122 -2.49 9.95 -0.94
N LEU A 123 -3.41 10.87 -1.24
CA LEU A 123 -4.45 10.63 -2.25
C LEU A 123 -3.85 10.38 -3.64
N ILE A 124 -2.80 11.12 -4.02
CA ILE A 124 -2.09 10.88 -5.29
C ILE A 124 -1.44 9.48 -5.28
N ALA A 125 -0.77 9.09 -4.20
CA ALA A 125 -0.12 7.79 -4.10
C ALA A 125 -1.14 6.62 -4.16
N TYR A 126 -2.23 6.70 -3.38
CA TYR A 126 -3.28 5.69 -3.37
C TYR A 126 -4.07 5.65 -4.67
N SER A 127 -4.40 6.79 -5.26
CA SER A 127 -5.08 6.83 -6.55
C SER A 127 -4.18 6.25 -7.65
N GLY A 128 -2.89 6.58 -7.67
CA GLY A 128 -1.93 6.04 -8.64
C GLY A 128 -1.84 4.53 -8.58
N ALA A 129 -1.60 3.95 -7.40
CA ALA A 129 -1.43 2.51 -7.27
C ALA A 129 -2.71 1.68 -7.52
N GLY A 130 -3.90 2.28 -7.41
CA GLY A 130 -5.16 1.64 -7.80
C GLY A 130 -5.53 1.85 -9.27
N ILE A 131 -5.47 3.10 -9.75
CA ILE A 131 -5.97 3.49 -11.07
C ILE A 131 -5.02 3.07 -12.19
N ILE A 132 -3.70 3.21 -12.01
CA ILE A 132 -2.72 2.93 -13.07
C ILE A 132 -2.78 1.46 -13.51
N PRO A 133 -2.78 0.45 -12.61
CA PRO A 133 -2.88 -0.94 -13.04
C PRO A 133 -4.20 -1.25 -13.73
N LEU A 134 -5.31 -0.69 -13.27
CA LEU A 134 -6.62 -0.89 -13.88
C LEU A 134 -6.69 -0.29 -15.28
N ALA A 135 -6.27 0.96 -15.44
CA ALA A 135 -6.26 1.67 -16.71
C ALA A 135 -5.34 0.97 -17.72
N TYR A 136 -4.15 0.53 -17.28
CA TYR A 136 -3.22 -0.21 -18.13
C TYR A 136 -3.77 -1.57 -18.55
N THR A 137 -4.38 -2.30 -17.63
CA THR A 137 -5.03 -3.60 -17.93
C THR A 137 -6.14 -3.42 -18.95
N ALA A 138 -7.03 -2.45 -18.74
CA ALA A 138 -8.12 -2.16 -19.67
C ALA A 138 -7.59 -1.78 -21.06
N LEU A 139 -6.59 -0.91 -21.14
CA LEU A 139 -5.99 -0.45 -22.39
C LEU A 139 -5.38 -1.62 -23.18
N MET A 140 -4.61 -2.50 -22.53
CA MET A 140 -4.02 -3.67 -23.18
C MET A 140 -5.06 -4.71 -23.59
N LEU A 141 -6.15 -4.88 -22.83
CA LEU A 141 -7.25 -5.77 -23.19
C LEU A 141 -8.02 -5.26 -24.40
N VAL A 142 -8.30 -3.96 -24.47
CA VAL A 142 -8.94 -3.34 -25.65
C VAL A 142 -8.08 -3.56 -26.88
N LYS A 143 -6.76 -3.37 -26.78
CA LYS A 143 -5.84 -3.64 -27.88
C LYS A 143 -5.80 -5.11 -28.27
N ALA A 144 -5.78 -6.02 -27.30
CA ALA A 144 -5.82 -7.45 -27.53
C ALA A 144 -7.15 -7.92 -28.15
N ALA A 145 -8.26 -7.21 -27.93
CA ALA A 145 -9.58 -7.54 -28.48
C ALA A 145 -9.63 -7.49 -30.00
N HIS A 146 -8.82 -6.63 -30.63
CA HIS A 146 -8.68 -6.61 -32.08
C HIS A 146 -8.09 -7.92 -32.64
N HIS A 147 -7.30 -8.65 -31.84
CA HIS A 147 -6.63 -9.89 -32.26
C HIS A 147 -7.34 -11.16 -31.80
N LEU A 148 -7.96 -11.11 -30.61
CA LEU A 148 -8.58 -12.27 -29.96
C LEU A 148 -10.11 -12.33 -30.14
N GLY A 149 -10.74 -11.23 -30.56
CA GLY A 149 -12.20 -11.13 -30.63
C GLY A 149 -12.86 -11.49 -29.30
N GLY A 150 -13.84 -12.42 -29.32
CA GLY A 150 -14.55 -12.87 -28.13
C GLY A 150 -13.69 -13.62 -27.10
N TRP A 151 -12.51 -14.13 -27.47
CA TRP A 151 -11.60 -14.82 -26.55
C TRP A 151 -10.94 -13.90 -25.52
N VAL A 152 -11.07 -12.56 -25.65
CA VAL A 152 -10.64 -11.61 -24.61
C VAL A 152 -11.38 -11.76 -23.29
N ALA A 153 -12.57 -12.36 -23.30
CA ALA A 153 -13.30 -12.64 -22.06
C ALA A 153 -12.48 -13.52 -21.10
N VAL A 154 -11.62 -14.41 -21.62
CA VAL A 154 -10.78 -15.31 -20.80
C VAL A 154 -9.73 -14.53 -19.99
N PRO A 155 -8.81 -13.75 -20.60
CA PRO A 155 -7.86 -12.93 -19.83
C PRO A 155 -8.58 -11.87 -19.00
N ALA A 156 -9.70 -11.31 -19.46
CA ALA A 156 -10.50 -10.38 -18.66
C ALA A 156 -11.02 -11.00 -17.36
N ALA A 157 -11.62 -12.19 -17.44
CA ALA A 157 -12.08 -12.91 -16.26
C ALA A 157 -10.92 -13.28 -15.33
N LEU A 158 -9.79 -13.72 -15.88
CA LEU A 158 -8.59 -14.02 -15.09
C LEU A 158 -8.08 -12.78 -14.34
N TYR A 159 -8.01 -11.64 -14.99
CA TYR A 159 -7.57 -10.39 -14.36
C TYR A 159 -8.55 -9.89 -13.31
N LEU A 160 -9.85 -10.05 -13.52
CA LEU A 160 -10.85 -9.74 -12.49
C LEU A 160 -10.65 -10.62 -11.26
N ILE A 161 -10.43 -11.93 -11.44
CA ILE A 161 -10.16 -12.86 -10.33
C ILE A 161 -8.88 -12.46 -9.58
N LEU A 162 -7.82 -12.03 -10.28
CA LEU A 162 -6.57 -11.58 -9.67
C LEU A 162 -6.70 -10.23 -8.94
N LEU A 163 -7.55 -9.33 -9.43
CA LEU A 163 -7.80 -8.03 -8.81
C LEU A 163 -8.54 -8.14 -7.48
N VAL A 164 -9.44 -9.12 -7.33
CA VAL A 164 -10.21 -9.34 -6.10
C VAL A 164 -9.33 -9.41 -4.84
N PRO A 165 -8.36 -10.33 -4.72
CA PRO A 165 -7.51 -10.41 -3.53
C PRO A 165 -6.64 -9.17 -3.34
N ILE A 166 -6.21 -8.50 -4.42
CA ILE A 166 -5.43 -7.25 -4.35
C ILE A 166 -6.26 -6.15 -3.72
N VAL A 167 -7.51 -5.97 -4.17
CA VAL A 167 -8.45 -4.97 -3.64
C VAL A 167 -8.80 -5.27 -2.17
N PHE A 168 -9.04 -6.54 -1.83
CA PHE A 168 -9.29 -6.94 -0.44
C PHE A 168 -8.08 -6.68 0.47
N ALA A 169 -6.86 -7.02 0.03
CA ALA A 169 -5.64 -6.74 0.79
C ALA A 169 -5.41 -5.24 0.98
N TRP A 170 -5.72 -4.43 -0.03
CA TRP A 170 -5.69 -2.97 0.06
C TRP A 170 -6.69 -2.43 1.06
N ARG A 171 -7.94 -2.89 0.98
CA ARG A 171 -9.00 -2.49 1.89
C ARG A 171 -8.65 -2.85 3.34
N ASP A 172 -8.19 -4.07 3.57
CA ASP A 172 -7.76 -4.54 4.89
C ASP A 172 -6.60 -3.67 5.43
N SER A 173 -5.60 -3.38 4.60
CA SER A 173 -4.48 -2.49 4.96
C SER A 173 -4.95 -1.08 5.31
N ALA A 174 -5.88 -0.51 4.53
CA ALA A 174 -6.45 0.81 4.80
C ALA A 174 -7.23 0.83 6.12
N THR A 175 -8.02 -0.22 6.42
CA THR A 175 -8.70 -0.32 7.73
C THR A 175 -7.73 -0.51 8.89
N LYS A 176 -6.57 -1.15 8.65
CA LYS A 176 -5.52 -1.27 9.66
C LYS A 176 -4.88 0.08 10.01
N LEU A 177 -4.83 0.99 9.05
CA LEU A 177 -4.31 2.35 9.22
C LEU A 177 -5.35 3.32 9.81
N ASP A 178 -6.62 2.92 9.92
CA ASP A 178 -7.63 3.66 10.68
C ASP A 178 -7.62 3.21 12.14
N PHE A 179 -6.88 3.95 12.96
CA PHE A 179 -6.68 3.65 14.37
C PHE A 179 -7.86 4.07 15.26
N ASN A 180 -8.74 4.96 14.77
CA ASN A 180 -9.90 5.47 15.51
C ASN A 180 -11.00 4.41 15.66
N ALA A 181 -11.18 3.53 14.67
CA ALA A 181 -12.21 2.48 14.69
C ALA A 181 -11.99 1.41 15.77
N THR A 182 -10.77 1.28 16.31
CA THR A 182 -10.42 0.27 17.33
C THR A 182 -10.33 0.80 18.75
N ALA A 183 -10.46 2.12 18.96
CA ALA A 183 -10.41 2.74 20.28
C ALA A 183 -11.77 2.71 21.02
N ASN A 184 -12.86 2.39 20.33
CA ASN A 184 -14.18 2.16 20.93
C ASN A 184 -14.63 0.70 20.70
N PRO A 185 -14.15 -0.27 21.50
CA PRO A 185 -14.99 -1.43 21.77
C PRO A 185 -16.19 -0.90 22.56
N THR A 186 -17.35 -0.85 21.92
CA THR A 186 -18.62 -0.53 22.56
C THR A 186 -18.76 -1.32 23.85
N THR A 187 -18.74 -0.59 24.97
CA THR A 187 -19.42 -0.95 26.20
C THR A 187 -20.91 -1.11 25.87
N SER A 188 -21.29 -2.33 25.54
CA SER A 188 -22.69 -2.76 25.55
C SER A 188 -22.76 -4.10 26.27
N ALA A 189 -22.84 -4.01 27.60
CA ALA A 189 -23.48 -4.99 28.47
C ALA A 189 -24.64 -4.28 29.16
#